data_AF-K1S6Q5-F1
#
_entry.id   AF-K1S6Q5-F1
#
_cell.length_a   1.000
_cell.length_b   1.000
_cell.length_c   1.000
_cell.angle_alpha   90.00
_cell.angle_beta   90.00
_cell.angle_gamma   90.00
#
_symmetry.space_group_name_H-M   'P 1'
#
loop_
_entity.id
_entity.type
_entity.pdbx_description
1 polymer ?
#
loop_
_entity_poly.entity_id
_entity_poly.type
_entity_poly.pdbx_seq_one_letter_code
_entity_poly.pdbx_strand_id
1 'polypeptide(L)'
;MSSIAFALVPNEKDGTTTIGVVEEPLRYWGILLVSMLGVGLFWLLLHYRRQLAARFPAAVLAVVLGFSFVYGQVHLSITKYGQWYHDADYVQQTRREAPELNAVLPDDVFYRLDAYDSYNNLGLWLDKSCIQFFNSTVAPSILEFYPTVGVKRDVNSKPEASLYALRGLLSVRYTLVPKEKVEDWEKEKLEGWNLVSSTTSYLIYENENWVPMGFTY
;
A
#
# COMPACT_ATOMS: atom_id res chain seq x y z
N MET A 1 22.53 -5.17 11.33
CA MET A 1 22.25 -6.13 12.42
C MET A 1 20.75 -6.30 12.67
N SER A 2 19.96 -5.22 12.80
CA SER A 2 18.48 -5.32 12.89
C SER A 2 17.80 -5.98 11.66
N SER A 3 18.33 -5.76 10.45
CA SER A 3 17.81 -6.36 9.22
C SER A 3 17.76 -7.89 9.21
N ILE A 4 18.80 -8.57 9.73
CA ILE A 4 18.89 -10.04 9.79
C ILE A 4 17.78 -10.62 10.69
N ALA A 5 17.37 -9.89 11.72
CA ALA A 5 16.28 -10.31 12.58
C ALA A 5 14.98 -10.47 11.77
N PHE A 6 14.64 -9.55 10.87
CA PHE A 6 13.42 -9.65 10.05
C PHE A 6 13.36 -10.89 9.14
N ALA A 7 14.50 -11.43 8.72
CA ALA A 7 14.55 -12.67 7.94
C ALA A 7 14.47 -13.94 8.79
N LEU A 8 14.72 -13.84 10.10
CA LEU A 8 14.80 -14.97 11.02
C LEU A 8 13.67 -14.97 12.07
N VAL A 9 12.87 -13.90 12.13
CA VAL A 9 11.73 -13.79 13.04
C VAL A 9 10.72 -14.88 12.67
N PRO A 10 10.33 -15.75 13.63
CA PRO A 10 9.25 -16.70 13.40
C PRO A 10 7.94 -15.94 13.19
N ASN A 11 7.20 -16.36 12.18
CA ASN A 11 5.95 -15.78 11.75
C ASN A 11 4.89 -16.89 11.62
N GLU A 12 3.63 -16.55 11.79
CA GLU A 12 2.52 -17.49 11.62
C GLU A 12 1.68 -17.02 10.44
N LYS A 13 1.69 -17.79 9.35
CA LYS A 13 0.81 -17.59 8.19
C LYS A 13 -0.05 -18.83 8.04
N ASP A 14 -1.36 -18.64 8.05
CA ASP A 14 -2.36 -19.69 7.79
C ASP A 14 -2.19 -20.95 8.66
N GLY A 15 -1.86 -20.77 9.94
CA GLY A 15 -1.65 -21.86 10.90
C GLY A 15 -0.34 -22.63 10.73
N THR A 16 0.56 -22.17 9.86
CA THR A 16 1.91 -22.72 9.69
C THR A 16 2.97 -21.74 10.18
N THR A 17 3.90 -22.23 11.00
CA THR A 17 5.06 -21.44 11.43
C THR A 17 6.04 -21.32 10.27
N THR A 18 6.19 -20.10 9.77
CA THR A 18 7.14 -19.72 8.73
C THR A 18 8.27 -18.89 9.34
N ILE A 19 9.44 -18.89 8.70
CA ILE A 19 10.59 -18.11 9.17
C ILE A 19 10.76 -16.91 8.25
N GLY A 20 10.77 -15.71 8.84
CA GLY A 20 10.95 -14.44 8.16
C GLY A 20 9.64 -13.71 7.88
N VAL A 21 9.71 -12.39 7.91
CA VAL A 21 8.58 -11.48 7.63
C VAL A 21 8.86 -10.65 6.37
N VAL A 22 9.68 -11.20 5.46
CA VAL A 22 10.16 -10.48 4.28
C VAL A 22 9.21 -10.75 3.11
N GLU A 23 8.42 -9.74 2.75
CA GLU A 23 7.51 -9.80 1.59
C GLU A 23 8.26 -9.93 0.27
N GLU A 24 9.44 -9.30 0.16
CA GLU A 24 10.25 -9.24 -1.06
C GLU A 24 11.69 -9.75 -0.80
N PRO A 25 11.91 -11.08 -0.76
CA PRO A 25 13.17 -11.68 -0.34
C PRO A 25 14.37 -11.21 -1.17
N LEU A 26 14.23 -11.10 -2.49
CA LEU A 26 15.33 -10.69 -3.38
C LEU A 26 15.78 -9.26 -3.09
N ARG A 27 14.82 -8.34 -2.90
CA ARG A 27 15.10 -6.94 -2.57
C ARG A 27 15.81 -6.84 -1.22
N TYR A 28 15.33 -7.60 -0.25
CA TYR A 28 15.93 -7.69 1.08
C TYR A 28 17.38 -8.20 1.04
N TRP A 29 17.64 -9.32 0.37
CA TRP A 29 18.98 -9.89 0.27
C TRP A 29 19.93 -8.99 -0.50
N GLY A 30 19.44 -8.31 -1.55
CA GLY A 30 20.20 -7.29 -2.27
C GLY A 30 20.67 -6.15 -1.36
N ILE A 31 19.76 -5.56 -0.58
CA ILE A 31 20.10 -4.48 0.37
C ILE A 31 21.03 -4.99 1.48
N LEU A 32 20.79 -6.20 1.99
CA LEU A 32 21.63 -6.80 3.02
C LEU A 32 23.07 -7.02 2.53
N LEU A 33 23.25 -7.58 1.32
CA LEU A 33 24.57 -7.83 0.74
C LEU A 33 25.36 -6.53 0.55
N VAL A 34 24.73 -5.48 0.01
CA VAL A 34 25.38 -4.17 -0.13
C VAL A 34 25.75 -3.59 1.24
N SER A 35 24.89 -3.77 2.25
CA SER A 35 25.18 -3.34 3.62
C SER A 35 26.38 -4.07 4.23
N MET A 36 26.48 -5.40 4.02
CA MET A 36 27.64 -6.18 4.47
C MET A 36 28.93 -5.79 3.74
N LEU A 37 28.85 -5.48 2.44
CA LEU A 37 29.97 -4.93 1.68
C LEU A 37 30.49 -3.63 2.30
N GLY A 38 29.60 -2.73 2.74
CA GLY A 38 29.98 -1.49 3.44
C GLY A 38 30.76 -1.76 4.73
N VAL A 39 30.30 -2.74 5.53
CA VAL A 39 31.01 -3.17 6.76
C VAL A 39 32.37 -3.77 6.43
N GLY A 40 32.46 -4.60 5.39
CA GLY A 40 33.71 -5.19 4.93
C GLY A 40 34.72 -4.14 4.45
N LEU A 41 34.27 -3.16 3.66
CA LEU A 41 35.10 -2.03 3.20
C LEU A 41 35.60 -1.18 4.37
N PHE A 42 34.74 -0.92 5.35
CA PHE A 42 35.13 -0.20 6.55
C PHE A 42 36.16 -0.97 7.38
N TRP A 43 35.97 -2.28 7.54
CA TRP A 43 36.94 -3.15 8.21
C TRP A 43 38.30 -3.14 7.48
N LEU A 44 38.30 -3.23 6.16
CA LEU A 44 39.53 -3.16 5.34
C LEU A 44 40.25 -1.83 5.52
N LEU A 45 39.54 -0.71 5.52
CA LEU A 45 40.13 0.61 5.80
C LEU A 45 40.82 0.64 7.16
N LEU A 46 40.15 0.12 8.20
CA LEU A 46 40.73 0.06 9.55
C LEU A 46 41.92 -0.89 9.63
N HIS A 47 41.86 -2.03 8.96
CA HIS A 47 42.94 -3.00 8.91
C HIS A 47 44.21 -2.39 8.29
N TYR A 48 44.07 -1.65 7.19
CA TYR A 48 45.16 -1.02 6.47
C TYR A 48 45.50 0.40 6.94
N ARG A 49 44.92 0.89 8.05
CA ARG A 49 45.11 2.26 8.55
C ARG A 49 46.58 2.68 8.69
N ARG A 50 47.42 1.75 9.17
CA ARG A 50 48.85 2.01 9.40
C ARG A 50 49.65 2.07 8.09
N GLN A 51 49.23 1.30 7.09
CA GLN A 51 49.87 1.30 5.77
C GLN A 51 49.46 2.52 4.94
N LEU A 52 48.22 2.99 5.11
CA LEU A 52 47.71 4.18 4.44
C LEU A 52 48.24 5.49 5.06
N ALA A 53 48.56 5.49 6.35
CA ALA A 53 49.17 6.60 7.09
C ALA A 53 48.56 7.97 6.73
N ALA A 54 49.33 8.88 6.11
CA ALA A 54 48.87 10.22 5.73
C ALA A 54 47.75 10.23 4.67
N ARG A 55 47.61 9.16 3.87
CA ARG A 55 46.55 9.01 2.86
C ARG A 55 45.26 8.46 3.43
N PHE A 56 45.24 8.04 4.70
CA PHE A 56 44.07 7.43 5.32
C PHE A 56 42.81 8.30 5.25
N PRO A 57 42.83 9.62 5.55
CA PRO A 57 41.64 10.46 5.43
C PRO A 57 41.09 10.53 4.00
N ALA A 58 41.98 10.64 3.01
CA ALA A 58 41.59 10.66 1.60
C ALA A 58 41.02 9.32 1.14
N ALA A 59 41.59 8.21 1.61
CA ALA A 59 41.08 6.86 1.33
C ALA A 59 39.69 6.63 1.95
N VAL A 60 39.48 7.06 3.20
CA VAL A 60 38.17 7.00 3.85
C VAL A 60 37.14 7.82 3.05
N LEU A 61 37.47 9.05 2.66
CA LEU A 61 36.59 9.89 1.87
C LEU A 61 36.22 9.23 0.53
N ALA A 62 37.21 8.70 -0.19
CA ALA A 62 37.00 8.03 -1.47
C ALA A 62 36.07 6.80 -1.34
N VAL A 63 36.28 5.97 -0.32
CA VAL A 63 35.44 4.80 -0.05
C VAL A 63 34.03 5.23 0.35
N VAL A 64 33.87 6.23 1.22
CA VAL A 64 32.55 6.73 1.62
C VAL A 64 31.78 7.28 0.42
N LEU A 65 32.41 8.09 -0.43
CA LEU A 65 31.78 8.63 -1.64
C LEU A 65 31.40 7.52 -2.63
N GLY A 66 32.34 6.62 -2.93
CA GLY A 66 32.09 5.52 -3.86
C GLY A 66 31.01 4.57 -3.36
N PHE A 67 31.05 4.22 -2.07
CA PHE A 67 30.03 3.38 -1.46
C PHE A 67 28.67 4.08 -1.42
N SER A 68 28.61 5.37 -1.06
CA SER A 68 27.35 6.13 -1.03
C SER A 68 26.71 6.22 -2.42
N PHE A 69 27.52 6.39 -3.47
CA PHE A 69 27.04 6.36 -4.85
C PHE A 69 26.44 4.98 -5.20
N VAL A 70 27.18 3.89 -5.00
CA VAL A 70 26.72 2.53 -5.32
C VAL A 70 25.48 2.16 -4.49
N TYR A 71 25.51 2.43 -3.19
CA TYR A 71 24.39 2.20 -2.29
C TYR A 71 23.14 2.97 -2.72
N GLY A 72 23.31 4.26 -3.06
CA GLY A 72 22.22 5.09 -3.58
C GLY A 72 21.64 4.55 -4.87
N GLN A 73 22.48 4.11 -5.82
CA GLN A 73 22.02 3.49 -7.07
C GLN A 73 21.24 2.20 -6.82
N VAL A 74 21.73 1.31 -5.94
CA VAL A 74 21.02 0.07 -5.60
C VAL A 74 19.70 0.35 -4.90
N HIS A 75 19.67 1.29 -3.97
CA HIS A 75 18.42 1.65 -3.29
C HIS A 75 17.40 2.23 -4.26
N LEU A 76 17.80 3.18 -5.11
CA LEU A 76 16.92 3.76 -6.12
C LEU A 76 16.47 2.70 -7.14
N SER A 77 17.37 1.83 -7.60
CA SER A 77 17.06 0.78 -8.59
C SER A 77 15.98 -0.18 -8.08
N ILE A 78 16.12 -0.60 -6.82
CA ILE A 78 15.22 -1.59 -6.20
C ILE A 78 13.89 -0.97 -5.77
N THR A 79 13.90 0.23 -5.19
CA THR A 79 12.67 0.80 -4.61
C THR A 79 11.94 1.70 -5.60
N LYS A 80 12.64 2.63 -6.26
CA LYS A 80 12.00 3.70 -7.03
C LYS A 80 11.49 3.24 -8.40
N TYR A 81 12.24 2.40 -9.11
CA TYR A 81 11.78 1.91 -10.42
C TYR A 81 10.65 0.91 -10.27
N GLY A 82 10.67 0.06 -9.24
CA GLY A 82 9.52 -0.80 -8.92
C GLY A 82 8.24 0.02 -8.72
N GLN A 83 8.33 1.11 -7.96
CA GLN A 83 7.23 2.05 -7.80
C GLN A 83 6.82 2.72 -9.13
N TRP A 84 7.78 3.10 -9.98
CA TRP A 84 7.48 3.77 -11.26
C TRP A 84 6.56 2.96 -12.17
N TYR A 85 6.78 1.64 -12.26
CA TYR A 85 5.92 0.76 -13.03
C TYR A 85 4.58 0.52 -12.33
N HIS A 86 4.60 0.36 -11.01
CA HIS A 86 3.39 0.08 -10.24
C HIS A 86 2.41 1.26 -10.16
N ASP A 87 2.94 2.48 -10.19
CA ASP A 87 2.18 3.74 -10.12
C ASP A 87 2.09 4.44 -11.49
N ALA A 88 2.43 3.75 -12.59
CA ALA A 88 2.48 4.37 -13.93
C ALA A 88 1.13 5.00 -14.32
N ASP A 89 0.04 4.32 -13.96
CA ASP A 89 -1.32 4.76 -14.24
C ASP A 89 -1.95 5.56 -13.10
N TYR A 90 -1.21 5.88 -12.02
CA TYR A 90 -1.74 6.59 -10.85
C TYR A 90 -2.43 7.89 -11.24
N VAL A 91 -1.76 8.76 -12.02
CA VAL A 91 -2.32 10.05 -12.46
C VAL A 91 -3.53 9.86 -13.37
N GLN A 92 -3.53 8.79 -14.17
CA GLN A 92 -4.60 8.47 -15.09
C GLN A 92 -5.85 8.02 -14.32
N GLN A 93 -5.72 6.95 -13.53
CA GLN A 93 -6.79 6.31 -12.76
C GLN A 93 -7.29 7.12 -11.55
N THR A 94 -6.64 8.23 -11.20
CA THR A 94 -7.10 9.15 -10.16
C THR A 94 -7.57 10.47 -10.77
N ARG A 95 -6.65 11.43 -10.93
CA ARG A 95 -6.95 12.81 -11.30
C ARG A 95 -7.61 12.95 -12.67
N ARG A 96 -7.12 12.24 -13.70
CA ARG A 96 -7.59 12.44 -15.08
C ARG A 96 -8.95 11.82 -15.35
N GLU A 97 -9.25 10.68 -14.73
CA GLU A 97 -10.52 9.98 -14.89
C GLU A 97 -11.59 10.40 -13.87
N ALA A 98 -11.24 11.22 -12.87
CA ALA A 98 -12.21 11.75 -11.91
C ALA A 98 -13.45 12.39 -12.56
N PRO A 99 -13.35 13.21 -13.64
CA PRO A 99 -14.52 13.74 -14.32
C PRO A 99 -15.40 12.66 -14.97
N GLU A 100 -14.78 11.61 -15.54
CA GLU A 100 -15.50 10.50 -16.16
C GLU A 100 -16.27 9.69 -15.10
N LEU A 101 -15.60 9.38 -13.97
CA LEU A 101 -16.22 8.72 -12.82
C LEU A 101 -17.36 9.55 -12.22
N ASN A 102 -17.17 10.86 -12.04
CA ASN A 102 -18.22 11.73 -11.51
C ASN A 102 -19.40 11.91 -12.48
N ALA A 103 -19.21 11.73 -13.79
CA ALA A 103 -20.32 11.79 -14.76
C ALA A 103 -21.25 10.58 -14.68
N VAL A 104 -20.76 9.44 -14.21
CA VAL A 104 -21.53 8.18 -14.13
C VAL A 104 -22.02 7.86 -12.71
N LEU A 105 -21.40 8.45 -11.68
CA LEU A 105 -21.81 8.31 -10.29
C LEU A 105 -22.93 9.32 -9.97
N PRO A 106 -24.10 8.88 -9.49
CA PRO A 106 -25.19 9.80 -9.15
C PRO A 106 -24.83 10.80 -8.04
N ASP A 107 -25.45 11.98 -8.04
CA ASP A 107 -25.35 13.01 -7.00
C ASP A 107 -26.72 13.26 -6.33
N ASP A 108 -27.56 12.23 -6.30
CA ASP A 108 -28.95 12.29 -5.83
C ASP A 108 -29.07 12.35 -4.30
N VAL A 109 -28.28 11.54 -3.60
CA VAL A 109 -28.30 11.39 -2.15
C VAL A 109 -26.89 11.17 -1.62
N PHE A 110 -26.68 11.42 -0.32
CA PHE A 110 -25.41 11.08 0.30
C PHE A 110 -25.20 9.55 0.28
N TYR A 111 -24.03 9.14 -0.20
CA TYR A 111 -23.53 7.78 -0.06
C TYR A 111 -22.00 7.81 0.06
N ARG A 112 -21.43 6.69 0.49
CA ARG A 112 -19.99 6.42 0.45
C ARG A 112 -19.64 5.53 -0.73
N LEU A 113 -18.42 5.68 -1.20
CA LEU A 113 -17.77 4.79 -2.15
C LEU A 113 -16.95 3.73 -1.42
N ASP A 114 -16.69 2.63 -2.11
CA ASP A 114 -15.55 1.75 -1.86
C ASP A 114 -14.68 1.67 -3.12
N ALA A 115 -13.39 1.43 -2.95
CA ALA A 115 -12.40 1.36 -4.03
C ALA A 115 -11.64 0.04 -3.92
N TYR A 116 -12.21 -1.04 -4.47
CA TYR A 116 -11.67 -2.40 -4.35
C TYR A 116 -10.30 -2.49 -5.03
N ASP A 117 -9.30 -2.95 -4.28
CA ASP A 117 -7.89 -3.07 -4.71
C ASP A 117 -7.38 -1.92 -5.61
N SER A 118 -7.78 -0.70 -5.24
CA SER A 118 -7.49 0.54 -5.97
C SER A 118 -6.51 1.42 -5.19
N TYR A 119 -6.04 2.50 -5.83
CA TYR A 119 -5.26 3.51 -5.12
C TYR A 119 -6.02 4.11 -3.94
N ASN A 120 -5.33 4.30 -2.82
CA ASN A 120 -5.90 4.94 -1.63
C ASN A 120 -6.42 6.34 -1.94
N ASN A 121 -7.42 6.77 -1.18
CA ASN A 121 -7.94 8.13 -1.21
C ASN A 121 -8.53 8.55 -2.56
N LEU A 122 -8.99 7.60 -3.37
CA LEU A 122 -9.69 7.89 -4.64
C LEU A 122 -10.88 8.83 -4.43
N GLY A 123 -11.57 8.73 -3.28
CA GLY A 123 -12.65 9.64 -2.89
C GLY A 123 -12.26 11.12 -2.86
N LEU A 124 -10.98 11.46 -2.58
CA LEU A 124 -10.51 12.86 -2.63
C LEU A 124 -10.55 13.43 -4.04
N TRP A 125 -10.22 12.62 -5.04
CA TRP A 125 -10.25 13.05 -6.44
C TRP A 125 -11.67 13.18 -6.97
N LEU A 126 -12.59 12.40 -6.42
CA LEU A 126 -14.00 12.37 -6.80
C LEU A 126 -14.87 13.36 -6.03
N ASP A 127 -14.34 14.00 -4.98
CA ASP A 127 -15.11 14.79 -4.01
C ASP A 127 -16.27 13.98 -3.38
N LYS A 128 -16.00 12.70 -3.09
CA LYS A 128 -16.97 11.75 -2.53
C LYS A 128 -16.36 11.03 -1.34
N SER A 129 -17.16 10.81 -0.29
CA SER A 129 -16.71 10.02 0.86
C SER A 129 -16.40 8.59 0.43
N CYS A 130 -15.27 8.04 0.84
CA CYS A 130 -14.88 6.66 0.55
C CYS A 130 -14.52 5.94 1.84
N ILE A 131 -14.94 4.68 1.99
CA ILE A 131 -14.56 3.88 3.17
C ILE A 131 -13.09 3.46 3.11
N GLN A 132 -12.47 3.43 1.93
CA GLN A 132 -11.04 3.23 1.78
C GLN A 132 -10.29 4.55 1.78
N PHE A 133 -9.78 4.90 2.96
CA PHE A 133 -9.16 6.19 3.21
C PHE A 133 -7.98 6.06 4.19
N PHE A 134 -6.94 6.83 3.91
CA PHE A 134 -5.81 7.06 4.79
C PHE A 134 -5.82 8.51 5.25
N ASN A 135 -5.86 8.73 6.57
CA ASN A 135 -5.74 10.05 7.18
C ASN A 135 -4.58 10.10 8.17
N SER A 136 -3.80 11.18 8.17
CA SER A 136 -2.76 11.43 9.18
C SER A 136 -3.33 11.67 10.57
N THR A 137 -4.59 12.14 10.67
CA THR A 137 -5.30 12.32 11.94
C THR A 137 -6.70 11.72 11.85
N VAL A 138 -7.06 10.92 12.85
CA VAL A 138 -8.40 10.33 12.98
C VAL A 138 -8.92 10.53 14.39
N ALA A 139 -10.25 10.57 14.54
CA ALA A 139 -10.86 10.56 15.87
C ALA A 139 -10.48 9.25 16.60
N PRO A 140 -10.12 9.30 17.91
CA PRO A 140 -9.76 8.10 18.66
C PRO A 140 -10.82 7.01 18.65
N SER A 141 -12.10 7.38 18.57
CA SER A 141 -13.24 6.44 18.50
C SER A 141 -13.16 5.47 17.32
N ILE A 142 -12.53 5.86 16.20
CA ILE A 142 -12.38 4.97 15.04
C ILE A 142 -11.43 3.80 15.34
N LEU A 143 -10.42 4.05 16.20
CA LEU A 143 -9.45 3.05 16.62
C LEU A 143 -10.03 2.07 17.65
N GLU A 144 -11.18 2.42 18.25
CA GLU A 144 -11.99 1.55 19.09
C GLU A 144 -13.01 0.77 18.25
N PHE A 145 -13.68 1.44 17.29
CA PHE A 145 -14.71 0.83 16.45
C PHE A 145 -14.18 -0.29 15.55
N TYR A 146 -13.17 -0.03 14.71
CA TYR A 146 -12.73 -1.00 13.69
C TYR A 146 -12.37 -2.39 14.23
N PRO A 147 -11.64 -2.51 15.37
CA PRO A 147 -11.38 -3.81 15.99
C PRO A 147 -12.64 -4.59 16.38
N THR A 148 -13.74 -3.92 16.74
CA THR A 148 -14.98 -4.61 17.13
C THR A 148 -15.68 -5.28 15.95
N VAL A 149 -15.39 -4.84 14.73
CA VAL A 149 -15.97 -5.38 13.48
C VAL A 149 -14.95 -6.18 12.66
N GLY A 150 -13.84 -6.60 13.28
CA GLY A 150 -12.81 -7.43 12.63
C GLY A 150 -11.89 -6.66 11.68
N VAL A 151 -11.93 -5.33 11.68
CA VAL A 151 -11.02 -4.49 10.88
C VAL A 151 -9.82 -4.09 11.75
N LYS A 152 -8.62 -4.19 11.19
CA LYS A 152 -7.39 -3.85 11.92
C LYS A 152 -7.43 -2.39 12.38
N ARG A 153 -6.93 -2.15 13.61
CA ARG A 153 -6.68 -0.81 14.14
C ARG A 153 -5.55 -0.14 13.34
N ASP A 154 -5.91 0.71 12.39
CA ASP A 154 -4.98 1.44 11.55
C ASP A 154 -5.55 2.83 11.18
N VAL A 155 -4.67 3.72 10.72
CA VAL A 155 -5.02 5.01 10.09
C VAL A 155 -5.46 4.85 8.63
N ASN A 156 -5.33 3.64 8.09
CA ASN A 156 -5.80 3.22 6.79
C ASN A 156 -7.01 2.28 6.95
N SER A 157 -8.20 2.72 6.56
CA SER A 157 -9.39 1.86 6.59
C SER A 157 -9.46 1.04 5.31
N LYS A 158 -9.32 -0.29 5.40
CA LYS A 158 -9.49 -1.22 4.29
C LYS A 158 -10.18 -2.51 4.74
N PRO A 159 -11.50 -2.48 4.98
CA PRO A 159 -12.23 -3.67 5.36
C PRO A 159 -12.18 -4.73 4.26
N GLU A 160 -11.91 -5.98 4.63
CA GLU A 160 -11.96 -7.11 3.70
C GLU A 160 -13.34 -7.19 3.02
N ALA A 161 -13.37 -7.69 1.78
CA ALA A 161 -14.62 -7.88 1.02
C ALA A 161 -15.61 -8.79 1.76
N SER A 162 -15.11 -9.81 2.46
CA SER A 162 -15.85 -10.73 3.33
C SER A 162 -16.71 -10.03 4.39
N LEU A 163 -16.32 -8.83 4.85
CA LEU A 163 -17.10 -7.97 5.75
C LEU A 163 -18.16 -7.16 4.97
N TYR A 164 -18.89 -7.79 4.06
CA TYR A 164 -19.80 -7.14 3.12
C TYR A 164 -20.92 -6.35 3.81
N ALA A 165 -21.46 -6.86 4.94
CA ALA A 165 -22.48 -6.18 5.72
C ALA A 165 -22.02 -4.81 6.25
N LEU A 166 -20.71 -4.65 6.53
CA LEU A 166 -20.15 -3.38 6.99
C LEU A 166 -20.30 -2.29 5.92
N ARG A 167 -20.19 -2.63 4.64
CA ARG A 167 -20.39 -1.68 3.52
C ARG A 167 -21.83 -1.16 3.52
N GLY A 168 -22.81 -2.03 3.70
CA GLY A 168 -24.21 -1.64 3.83
C GLY A 168 -24.45 -0.67 4.99
N LEU A 169 -23.93 -1.01 6.18
CA LEU A 169 -24.04 -0.19 7.40
C LEU A 169 -23.34 1.16 7.30
N LEU A 170 -22.22 1.24 6.56
CA LEU A 170 -21.48 2.48 6.33
C LEU A 170 -21.99 3.27 5.12
N SER A 171 -23.22 2.99 4.65
CA SER A 171 -23.84 3.68 3.52
C SER A 171 -23.02 3.62 2.23
N VAL A 172 -22.27 2.53 2.02
CA VAL A 172 -21.52 2.31 0.78
C VAL A 172 -22.49 1.87 -0.29
N ARG A 173 -22.71 2.73 -1.29
CA ARG A 173 -23.60 2.45 -2.42
C ARG A 173 -22.86 1.95 -3.64
N TYR A 174 -21.70 2.51 -3.96
CA TYR A 174 -20.94 2.10 -5.16
C TYR A 174 -19.54 1.62 -4.81
N THR A 175 -19.13 0.53 -5.46
CA THR A 175 -17.77 -0.01 -5.38
C THR A 175 -17.10 0.15 -6.74
N LEU A 176 -15.98 0.86 -6.75
CA LEU A 176 -15.12 1.03 -7.91
C LEU A 176 -14.15 -0.15 -7.95
N VAL A 177 -14.19 -0.91 -9.04
CA VAL A 177 -13.34 -2.09 -9.26
C VAL A 177 -12.49 -1.83 -10.50
N PRO A 178 -11.15 -1.76 -10.39
CA PRO A 178 -10.28 -1.66 -11.55
C PRO A 178 -10.54 -2.83 -12.50
N LYS A 179 -10.55 -2.57 -13.81
CA LYS A 179 -10.83 -3.63 -14.81
C LYS A 179 -9.85 -4.81 -14.72
N GLU A 180 -8.62 -4.55 -14.29
CA GLU A 180 -7.59 -5.57 -14.08
C GLU A 180 -7.87 -6.49 -12.87
N LYS A 181 -8.80 -6.09 -11.99
CA LYS A 181 -9.13 -6.76 -10.72
C LYS A 181 -10.53 -7.36 -10.69
N VAL A 182 -11.22 -7.37 -11.82
CA VAL A 182 -12.60 -7.89 -11.93
C VAL A 182 -12.66 -9.38 -11.60
N GLU A 183 -11.70 -10.17 -12.08
CA GLU A 183 -11.66 -11.60 -11.76
C GLU A 183 -11.52 -11.86 -10.26
N ASP A 184 -10.76 -11.03 -9.55
CA ASP A 184 -10.58 -11.16 -8.10
C ASP A 184 -11.84 -10.71 -7.36
N TRP A 185 -12.44 -9.60 -7.80
CA TRP A 185 -13.73 -9.13 -7.29
C TRP A 185 -14.85 -10.17 -7.43
N GLU A 186 -14.96 -10.83 -8.60
CA GLU A 186 -15.99 -11.84 -8.83
C GLU A 186 -15.79 -13.10 -7.96
N LYS A 187 -14.55 -13.41 -7.56
CA LYS A 187 -14.27 -14.52 -6.64
C LYS A 187 -14.77 -14.25 -5.22
N GLU A 188 -14.91 -12.98 -4.82
CA GLU A 188 -15.46 -12.60 -3.51
C GLU A 188 -16.94 -13.01 -3.37
N LYS A 189 -17.66 -13.18 -4.49
CA LYS A 189 -19.07 -13.62 -4.55
C LYS A 189 -20.00 -12.84 -3.61
N LEU A 190 -19.85 -11.52 -3.60
CA LEU A 190 -20.63 -10.65 -2.74
C LEU A 190 -22.07 -10.53 -3.24
N GLU A 191 -23.01 -11.06 -2.46
CA GLU A 191 -24.44 -10.96 -2.76
C GLU A 191 -24.93 -9.50 -2.67
N GLY A 192 -25.75 -9.08 -3.64
CA GLY A 192 -26.32 -7.74 -3.70
C GLY A 192 -25.44 -6.68 -4.34
N TRP A 193 -24.32 -7.05 -4.98
CA TRP A 193 -23.54 -6.15 -5.83
C TRP A 193 -23.84 -6.41 -7.31
N ASN A 194 -24.39 -5.41 -7.99
CA ASN A 194 -24.75 -5.49 -9.39
C ASN A 194 -23.96 -4.49 -10.22
N LEU A 195 -23.44 -4.91 -11.38
CA LEU A 195 -22.74 -4.02 -12.30
C LEU A 195 -23.74 -3.01 -12.90
N VAL A 196 -23.50 -1.72 -12.68
CA VAL A 196 -24.40 -0.64 -13.14
C VAL A 196 -23.76 0.29 -14.17
N SER A 197 -22.43 0.39 -14.19
CA SER A 197 -21.72 1.27 -15.12
C SER A 197 -20.26 0.83 -15.32
N SER A 198 -19.60 1.45 -16.29
CA SER A 198 -18.19 1.27 -16.60
C SER A 198 -17.62 2.60 -17.09
N THR A 199 -16.35 2.86 -16.73
CA THR A 199 -15.52 3.93 -17.27
C THR A 199 -14.31 3.36 -17.99
N THR A 200 -13.34 4.20 -18.34
CA THR A 200 -12.05 3.81 -18.92
C THR A 200 -11.36 2.74 -18.08
N SER A 201 -11.08 3.00 -16.80
CA SER A 201 -10.31 2.07 -15.96
C SER A 201 -11.13 1.28 -14.94
N TYR A 202 -12.40 1.63 -14.69
CA TYR A 202 -13.20 1.02 -13.61
C TYR A 202 -14.51 0.42 -14.10
N LEU A 203 -14.90 -0.68 -13.47
CA LEU A 203 -16.27 -1.15 -13.40
C LEU A 203 -16.91 -0.64 -12.10
N ILE A 204 -18.19 -0.29 -12.17
CA ILE A 204 -18.93 0.30 -11.06
C ILE A 204 -20.05 -0.65 -10.68
N TYR A 205 -19.96 -1.17 -9.46
CA TYR A 205 -20.97 -2.05 -8.88
C TYR A 205 -21.81 -1.28 -7.86
N GLU A 206 -23.13 -1.38 -7.95
CA GLU A 206 -24.06 -0.87 -6.95
C GLU A 206 -24.36 -1.96 -5.92
N ASN A 207 -24.26 -1.60 -4.64
CA ASN A 207 -24.68 -2.41 -3.51
C ASN A 207 -26.16 -2.17 -3.24
N GLU A 208 -27.03 -3.15 -3.48
CA GLU A 208 -28.47 -3.06 -3.22
C GLU A 208 -28.83 -3.06 -1.72
N ASN A 209 -27.90 -3.51 -0.87
CA ASN A 209 -28.08 -3.59 0.58
C ASN A 209 -27.54 -2.35 1.32
N TRP A 210 -27.25 -1.27 0.59
CA TRP A 210 -26.78 -0.02 1.20
C TRP A 210 -27.88 0.65 2.02
N VAL A 211 -27.53 1.18 3.19
CA VAL A 211 -28.46 1.93 4.03
C VAL A 211 -28.18 3.43 3.89
N PRO A 212 -29.16 4.26 3.48
CA PRO A 212 -28.95 5.70 3.40
C PRO A 212 -28.54 6.28 4.74
N MET A 213 -27.60 7.22 4.71
CA MET A 213 -27.12 7.89 5.92
C MET A 213 -28.29 8.57 6.64
N GLY A 214 -28.36 8.39 7.96
CA GLY A 214 -29.44 8.91 8.80
C GLY A 214 -30.59 7.93 9.08
N PHE A 215 -30.63 6.77 8.41
CA PHE A 215 -31.52 5.65 8.78
C PHE A 215 -30.86 4.67 9.76
N THR A 216 -29.54 4.76 9.88
CA THR A 216 -28.70 4.02 10.83
C THR A 216 -27.63 4.97 11.37
N TYR A 217 -27.34 4.88 12.67
CA TYR A 217 -26.37 5.67 13.45
C TYR A 217 -26.26 7.17 13.15
#